data_AF-A0A7K3IUN7-F1
#
_entry.id   AF-A0A7K3IUN7-F1
#
_cell.length_a   1.000
_cell.length_b   1.000
_cell.length_c   1.000
_cell.angle_alpha   90.00
_cell.angle_beta   90.00
_cell.angle_gamma   90.00
#
_symmetry.space_group_name_H-M   'P 1'
#
loop_
_entity.id
_entity.type
_entity.pdbx_description
1 polymer ?
#
loop_
_entity_poly.entity_id
_entity_poly.type
_entity_poly.pdbx_seq_one_letter_code
_entity_poly.pdbx_strand_id
1 'polypeptide(L)'
;MKKLTVVLMCLVALFASCTKDVIPDVEKTDRVIRRVLTPEEALLKEKLAVAAQVVRDVVLRQPAVVEEVSDLIGLKLYRDDYIYFRDLFGSVNSNKGVVCGAPLFEKTFDEVIESKSGDINFPDIKEYLVTNNITLYCPYPVEDYPAENQLPSCTSDPLDNDVINTGYQLESDGSYSVVDITEEYSEDYPVWIVMPEEEDIITMPVPTNPLPGVHQLRVGHVKCTKQYDGLFGGGSEFKFCLLGGTITLTTASSFMALQSCNLTRSQIRRKVWVNFQYELDDDWYVSSDGSTDEGGRQFGLIEFDKNKTTFTISFEPKVKIDKIDVSTGKIELKIESAEGWIKLDNFLSRDTFERFNKVDMGNGIQDAFRIYTAGCVSWTLPLIEY
;
A
#
# COMPACT_ATOMS: atom_id res chain seq x y z
N MET A 1 21.68 32.54 -51.32
CA MET A 1 21.36 31.12 -51.04
C MET A 1 21.21 30.95 -49.54
N LYS A 2 19.96 31.06 -49.08
CA LYS A 2 19.49 30.84 -47.71
C LYS A 2 18.44 29.72 -47.81
N LYS A 3 18.27 28.94 -46.74
CA LYS A 3 17.24 27.90 -46.53
C LYS A 3 17.62 26.48 -47.00
N LEU A 4 18.43 25.74 -46.22
CA LEU A 4 18.25 24.28 -46.07
C LEU A 4 19.12 23.70 -44.93
N THR A 5 19.00 24.18 -43.69
CA THR A 5 19.73 23.54 -42.56
C THR A 5 19.07 23.76 -41.20
N VAL A 6 17.73 23.73 -41.14
CA VAL A 6 16.98 23.83 -39.87
C VAL A 6 15.97 22.67 -39.68
N VAL A 7 15.89 21.71 -40.61
CA VAL A 7 14.87 20.63 -40.53
C VAL A 7 15.40 19.32 -39.92
N LEU A 8 16.71 19.21 -39.60
CA LEU A 8 17.29 17.97 -39.05
C LEU A 8 17.63 18.03 -37.55
N MET A 9 17.07 18.99 -36.81
CA MET A 9 17.26 19.09 -35.35
C MET A 9 15.95 19.02 -34.54
N CYS A 10 14.81 18.76 -35.21
CA CYS A 10 13.51 18.52 -34.58
C CYS A 10 12.99 17.07 -34.75
N LEU A 11 13.83 16.15 -35.22
CA LEU A 11 13.44 14.75 -35.49
C LEU A 11 14.09 13.71 -34.56
N VAL A 12 14.90 14.15 -33.57
CA VAL A 12 15.47 13.27 -32.53
C VAL A 12 14.79 13.46 -31.17
N ALA A 13 13.90 14.44 -31.04
CA ALA A 13 13.11 14.69 -29.81
C ALA A 13 11.75 13.94 -29.76
N LEU A 14 11.53 12.95 -30.64
CA LEU A 14 10.27 12.21 -30.75
C LEU A 14 10.36 10.69 -30.49
N PHE A 15 11.48 10.20 -29.94
CA PHE A 15 11.62 8.78 -29.56
C PHE A 15 11.76 8.53 -28.04
N ALA A 16 11.33 9.47 -27.20
CA ALA A 16 10.82 9.12 -25.88
C ALA A 16 9.36 8.67 -26.04
N SER A 17 9.18 7.57 -26.79
CA SER A 17 7.88 6.93 -26.96
C SER A 17 7.46 6.41 -25.59
N CYS A 18 6.37 6.98 -25.06
CA CYS A 18 5.52 6.28 -24.11
C CYS A 18 5.17 4.92 -24.73
N THR A 19 5.83 3.84 -24.30
CA THR A 19 5.23 2.52 -24.43
C THR A 19 4.09 2.51 -23.42
N LYS A 20 2.91 2.92 -23.90
CA LYS A 20 1.66 2.58 -23.23
C LYS A 20 1.50 1.09 -23.49
N ASP A 21 2.10 0.28 -22.62
CA ASP A 21 1.96 -1.16 -22.75
C ASP A 21 0.48 -1.49 -22.57
N VAL A 22 -0.07 -2.08 -23.62
CA VAL A 22 -1.43 -2.61 -23.64
C VAL A 22 -1.41 -3.79 -22.68
N ILE A 23 -2.02 -3.60 -21.52
CA ILE A 23 -2.30 -4.67 -20.55
C ILE A 23 -3.12 -5.72 -21.32
N PRO A 24 -2.62 -6.96 -21.47
CA PRO A 24 -3.43 -8.00 -22.09
C PRO A 24 -4.66 -8.23 -21.20
N ASP A 25 -5.85 -8.17 -21.80
CA ASP A 25 -7.09 -8.58 -21.13
C ASP A 25 -6.93 -10.03 -20.69
N VAL A 26 -6.74 -10.24 -19.38
CA VAL A 26 -6.86 -11.56 -18.77
C VAL A 26 -8.35 -11.91 -18.84
N GLU A 27 -8.68 -12.98 -19.56
CA GLU A 27 -10.05 -13.51 -19.58
C GLU A 27 -10.50 -13.75 -18.14
N LYS A 28 -11.47 -12.96 -17.67
CA LYS A 28 -12.14 -13.20 -16.39
C LYS A 28 -12.85 -14.54 -16.46
N THR A 29 -12.24 -15.59 -15.92
CA THR A 29 -12.96 -16.82 -15.64
C THR A 29 -13.81 -16.62 -14.39
N ASP A 30 -15.13 -16.73 -14.50
CA ASP A 30 -16.10 -16.63 -13.38
C ASP A 30 -15.94 -17.73 -12.30
N ARG A 31 -14.92 -18.61 -12.42
CA ARG A 31 -14.66 -19.66 -11.43
C ARG A 31 -13.59 -19.20 -10.47
N VAL A 32 -13.95 -19.10 -9.19
CA VAL A 32 -13.01 -18.87 -8.10
C VAL A 32 -12.02 -20.04 -8.06
N ILE A 33 -10.74 -19.74 -8.33
CA ILE A 33 -9.65 -20.70 -8.25
C ILE A 33 -9.27 -20.81 -6.78
N ARG A 34 -9.36 -22.02 -6.21
CA ARG A 34 -8.97 -22.29 -4.83
C ARG A 34 -7.65 -23.05 -4.80
N ARG A 35 -6.65 -22.54 -4.06
CA ARG A 35 -5.40 -23.28 -3.81
C ARG A 35 -5.66 -24.42 -2.82
N VAL A 36 -4.82 -25.44 -2.89
CA VAL A 36 -4.83 -26.51 -1.90
C VAL A 36 -4.15 -26.00 -0.62
N LEU A 37 -4.85 -26.10 0.51
CA LEU A 37 -4.31 -25.78 1.82
C LEU A 37 -3.51 -26.93 2.40
N THR A 38 -2.46 -26.61 3.14
CA THR A 38 -1.80 -27.55 4.04
C THR A 38 -2.74 -27.92 5.21
N PRO A 39 -2.47 -29.03 5.94
CA PRO A 39 -3.27 -29.38 7.12
C PRO A 39 -3.31 -28.29 8.19
N GLU A 40 -2.21 -27.56 8.37
CA GLU A 40 -2.10 -26.45 9.34
C GLU A 40 -2.96 -25.25 8.90
N GLU A 41 -2.90 -24.88 7.62
CA GLU A 41 -3.74 -23.81 7.06
C GLU A 41 -5.23 -24.19 7.06
N ALA A 42 -5.56 -25.47 6.84
CA ALA A 42 -6.94 -25.95 6.93
C ALA A 42 -7.47 -25.83 8.38
N LEU A 43 -6.64 -26.17 9.37
CA LEU A 43 -6.98 -25.99 10.78
C LEU A 43 -7.13 -24.50 11.14
N LEU A 44 -6.21 -23.65 10.68
CA LEU A 44 -6.29 -22.20 10.87
C LEU A 44 -7.59 -21.65 10.27
N LYS A 45 -7.91 -22.02 9.01
CA LYS A 45 -9.17 -21.65 8.34
C LYS A 45 -10.39 -21.99 9.19
N GLU A 46 -10.43 -23.21 9.75
CA GLU A 46 -11.52 -23.64 10.62
C GLU A 46 -11.63 -22.78 11.88
N LYS A 47 -10.51 -22.48 12.55
CA LYS A 47 -10.48 -21.62 13.74
C LYS A 47 -10.94 -20.21 13.44
N LEU A 48 -10.48 -19.62 12.33
CA LEU A 48 -10.90 -18.27 11.92
C LEU A 48 -12.41 -18.24 11.61
N ALA A 49 -12.94 -19.27 10.95
CA ALA A 49 -14.37 -19.38 10.66
C ALA A 49 -15.22 -19.48 11.95
N VAL A 50 -14.75 -20.21 12.96
CA VAL A 50 -15.42 -20.24 14.29
C VAL A 50 -15.32 -18.87 14.97
N ALA A 51 -14.15 -18.23 14.95
CA ALA A 51 -13.96 -16.90 15.53
C ALA A 51 -14.87 -15.86 14.87
N ALA A 52 -15.03 -15.86 13.54
CA ALA A 52 -15.94 -14.96 12.84
C ALA A 52 -17.41 -15.10 13.31
N GLN A 53 -17.84 -16.33 13.62
CA GLN A 53 -19.16 -16.58 14.19
C GLN A 53 -19.28 -16.07 15.63
N VAL A 54 -18.21 -16.16 16.43
CA VAL A 54 -18.18 -15.56 17.77
C VAL A 54 -18.26 -14.04 17.68
N VAL A 55 -17.46 -13.41 16.81
CA VAL A 55 -17.50 -11.96 16.58
C VAL A 55 -18.88 -11.50 16.14
N ARG A 56 -19.53 -12.22 15.21
CA ARG A 56 -20.94 -11.98 14.85
C ARG A 56 -21.85 -11.99 16.08
N ASP A 57 -21.75 -13.02 16.92
CA ASP A 57 -22.60 -13.17 18.10
C ASP A 57 -22.33 -12.06 19.14
N VAL A 58 -21.09 -11.57 19.21
CA VAL A 58 -20.71 -10.41 20.02
C VAL A 58 -21.40 -9.14 19.53
N VAL A 59 -21.33 -8.86 18.23
CA VAL A 59 -22.01 -7.69 17.63
C VAL A 59 -23.53 -7.80 17.80
N LEU A 60 -24.11 -8.99 17.62
CA LEU A 60 -25.54 -9.25 17.84
C LEU A 60 -25.98 -8.97 19.28
N ARG A 61 -25.20 -9.47 20.24
CA ARG A 61 -25.53 -9.34 21.66
C ARG A 61 -25.32 -7.91 22.15
N GLN A 62 -24.31 -7.22 21.63
CA GLN A 62 -23.98 -5.86 22.05
C GLN A 62 -23.52 -5.01 20.85
N PRO A 63 -24.45 -4.40 20.09
CA PRO A 63 -24.12 -3.58 18.92
C PRO A 63 -23.16 -2.41 19.19
N ALA A 64 -23.15 -1.88 20.42
CA ALA A 64 -22.26 -0.79 20.81
C ALA A 64 -20.76 -1.14 20.78
N VAL A 65 -20.39 -2.43 20.67
CA VAL A 65 -19.00 -2.84 20.43
C VAL A 65 -18.46 -2.32 19.09
N VAL A 66 -19.33 -2.05 18.12
CA VAL A 66 -18.93 -1.54 16.80
C VAL A 66 -18.29 -0.16 16.92
N GLU A 67 -18.88 0.73 17.72
CA GLU A 67 -18.31 2.06 18.00
C GLU A 67 -16.98 1.94 18.74
N GLU A 68 -16.91 1.10 19.78
CA GLU A 68 -15.68 0.87 20.56
C GLU A 68 -14.51 0.34 19.70
N VAL A 69 -14.78 -0.64 18.82
CA VAL A 69 -13.77 -1.17 17.90
C VAL A 69 -13.36 -0.12 16.87
N SER A 70 -14.31 0.65 16.33
CA SER A 70 -14.05 1.70 15.34
C SER A 70 -13.18 2.82 15.92
N ASP A 71 -13.44 3.22 17.17
CA ASP A 71 -12.62 4.20 17.90
C ASP A 71 -11.17 3.73 18.05
N LEU A 72 -10.96 2.46 18.39
CA LEU A 72 -9.62 1.89 18.51
C LEU A 72 -8.88 1.81 17.16
N ILE A 73 -9.57 1.44 16.08
CA ILE A 73 -9.00 1.50 14.72
C ILE A 73 -8.68 2.96 14.34
N GLY A 74 -9.53 3.90 14.76
CA GLY A 74 -9.34 5.35 14.61
C GLY A 74 -8.06 5.89 15.27
N LEU A 75 -7.50 5.20 16.27
CA LEU A 75 -6.21 5.54 16.87
C LEU A 75 -5.02 5.28 15.93
N LYS A 76 -5.22 4.59 14.81
CA LYS A 76 -4.19 4.29 13.79
C LYS A 76 -2.92 3.67 14.39
N LEU A 77 -3.10 2.71 15.29
CA LEU A 77 -2.00 2.01 15.96
C LEU A 77 -1.21 1.08 15.02
N TYR A 78 -1.86 0.63 13.95
CA TYR A 78 -1.32 -0.31 12.96
C TYR A 78 -1.34 0.29 11.55
N ARG A 79 -0.68 -0.39 10.61
CA ARG A 79 -0.47 0.07 9.24
C ARG A 79 -1.78 0.18 8.45
N ASP A 80 -2.69 -0.77 8.65
CA ASP A 80 -3.98 -0.83 7.97
C ASP A 80 -5.11 -0.78 9.01
N ASP A 81 -6.34 -0.77 8.55
CA ASP A 81 -7.55 -0.63 9.36
C ASP A 81 -7.92 -1.96 10.05
N TYR A 82 -6.99 -2.53 10.82
CA TYR A 82 -7.19 -3.71 11.67
C TYR A 82 -6.85 -3.42 13.14
N ILE A 83 -7.23 -4.34 14.02
CA ILE A 83 -6.78 -4.41 15.40
C ILE A 83 -6.54 -5.86 15.82
N TYR A 84 -5.50 -6.12 16.60
CA TYR A 84 -5.28 -7.47 17.11
C TYR A 84 -6.28 -7.81 18.22
N PHE A 85 -6.67 -9.07 18.28
CA PHE A 85 -7.49 -9.57 19.37
C PHE A 85 -6.83 -9.40 20.75
N ARG A 86 -5.48 -9.49 20.84
CA ARG A 86 -4.76 -9.22 22.10
C ARG A 86 -4.94 -7.80 22.64
N ASP A 87 -5.17 -6.85 21.74
CA ASP A 87 -5.36 -5.43 22.04
C ASP A 87 -6.85 -5.12 22.27
N LEU A 88 -7.76 -5.92 21.71
CA LEU A 88 -9.19 -5.93 22.07
C LEU A 88 -9.41 -6.51 23.48
N PHE A 89 -8.76 -7.62 23.81
CA PHE A 89 -8.91 -8.36 25.08
C PHE A 89 -8.06 -7.82 26.24
N GLY A 90 -7.56 -6.59 26.15
CA GLY A 90 -6.90 -5.93 27.27
C GLY A 90 -5.75 -6.74 27.89
N SER A 91 -4.71 -7.08 27.12
CA SER A 91 -3.43 -7.49 27.73
C SER A 91 -2.44 -6.33 27.74
N VAL A 92 -2.00 -5.94 28.94
CA VAL A 92 -0.99 -4.90 29.18
C VAL A 92 0.32 -5.33 28.55
N ASN A 93 0.65 -4.80 27.37
CA ASN A 93 2.02 -4.65 26.90
C ASN A 93 2.14 -3.43 26.00
N SER A 94 1.76 -2.27 26.54
CA SER A 94 2.02 -0.98 25.90
C SER A 94 3.51 -0.64 26.03
N ASN A 95 4.36 -1.18 25.15
CA ASN A 95 5.70 -0.61 24.89
C ASN A 95 5.62 0.82 24.29
N LYS A 96 4.42 1.42 24.18
CA LYS A 96 4.16 2.75 23.61
C LYS A 96 3.21 3.66 24.42
N GLY A 97 2.93 3.35 25.70
CA GLY A 97 2.24 4.30 26.60
C GLY A 97 0.77 4.63 26.30
N VAL A 98 0.15 4.01 25.30
CA VAL A 98 -1.31 4.07 25.05
C VAL A 98 -1.94 2.85 25.71
N VAL A 99 -2.86 3.07 26.66
CA VAL A 99 -3.72 2.00 27.19
C VAL A 99 -4.73 1.67 26.10
N CYS A 100 -4.58 0.50 25.49
CA CYS A 100 -5.46 -0.01 24.44
C CYS A 100 -6.32 -1.13 25.05
N GLY A 101 -7.63 -1.11 24.81
CA GLY A 101 -8.55 -2.12 25.31
C GLY A 101 -9.98 -1.84 24.88
N ALA A 102 -10.73 -2.90 24.56
CA ALA A 102 -12.14 -2.86 24.21
C ALA A 102 -12.93 -3.59 25.31
N PRO A 103 -13.12 -2.97 26.50
CA PRO A 103 -13.73 -3.65 27.64
C PRO A 103 -15.14 -4.18 27.36
N LEU A 104 -15.91 -3.50 26.49
CA LEU A 104 -17.23 -3.98 26.12
C LEU A 104 -17.14 -5.19 25.19
N PHE A 105 -16.28 -5.13 24.17
CA PHE A 105 -16.00 -6.23 23.26
C PHE A 105 -15.51 -7.46 24.03
N GLU A 106 -14.49 -7.32 24.87
CA GLU A 106 -13.92 -8.43 25.63
C GLU A 106 -14.97 -9.07 26.53
N LYS A 107 -15.70 -8.27 27.31
CA LYS A 107 -16.74 -8.77 28.19
C LYS A 107 -17.80 -9.55 27.42
N THR A 108 -18.30 -9.00 26.31
CA THR A 108 -19.33 -9.66 25.51
C THR A 108 -18.77 -10.91 24.82
N PHE A 109 -17.50 -10.90 24.41
CA PHE A 109 -16.82 -12.06 23.85
C PHE A 109 -16.76 -13.21 24.86
N ASP A 110 -16.37 -12.92 26.10
CA ASP A 110 -16.35 -13.90 27.18
C ASP A 110 -17.75 -14.46 27.47
N GLU A 111 -18.77 -13.61 27.55
CA GLU A 111 -20.17 -14.05 27.73
C GLU A 111 -20.68 -14.92 26.56
N VAL A 112 -20.24 -14.66 25.32
CA VAL A 112 -20.59 -15.49 24.16
C VAL A 112 -19.92 -16.86 24.26
N ILE A 113 -18.63 -16.91 24.62
CA ILE A 113 -17.91 -18.17 24.84
C ILE A 113 -18.54 -18.98 25.97
N GLU A 114 -18.82 -18.35 27.12
CA GLU A 114 -19.47 -19.02 28.26
C GLU A 114 -20.84 -19.58 27.87
N SER A 115 -21.62 -18.88 27.04
CA SER A 115 -22.90 -19.40 26.56
C SER A 115 -22.77 -20.62 25.62
N LYS A 116 -21.58 -20.86 25.07
CA LYS A 116 -21.24 -22.00 24.21
C LYS A 116 -20.40 -23.07 24.92
N SER A 117 -19.97 -22.84 26.16
CA SER A 117 -19.04 -23.72 26.90
C SER A 117 -19.61 -25.09 27.28
N GLY A 118 -20.90 -25.35 27.00
CA GLY A 118 -21.50 -26.68 27.06
C GLY A 118 -21.20 -27.57 25.84
N ASP A 119 -20.62 -27.01 24.77
CA ASP A 119 -20.18 -27.74 23.59
C ASP A 119 -18.73 -28.23 23.81
N ILE A 120 -18.58 -29.55 24.00
CA ILE A 120 -17.30 -30.22 24.29
C ILE A 120 -16.28 -30.01 23.15
N ASN A 121 -16.74 -29.62 21.95
CA ASN A 121 -15.90 -29.38 20.79
C ASN A 121 -15.56 -27.91 20.56
N PHE A 122 -16.00 -26.98 21.42
CA PHE A 122 -15.67 -25.57 21.25
C PHE A 122 -14.22 -25.32 21.70
N PRO A 123 -13.32 -24.89 20.79
CA PRO A 123 -11.93 -24.69 21.13
C PRO A 123 -11.74 -23.47 22.04
N ASP A 124 -10.62 -23.42 22.76
CA ASP A 124 -10.18 -22.18 23.43
C ASP A 124 -9.82 -21.14 22.38
N ILE A 125 -10.84 -20.44 21.88
CA ILE A 125 -10.72 -19.51 20.78
C ILE A 125 -10.04 -18.22 21.25
N LYS A 126 -10.25 -17.80 22.51
CA LYS A 126 -9.67 -16.56 23.03
C LYS A 126 -8.15 -16.68 23.11
N GLU A 127 -7.64 -17.76 23.72
CA GLU A 127 -6.18 -18.01 23.79
C GLU A 127 -5.58 -18.20 22.40
N TYR A 128 -6.29 -18.91 21.51
CA TYR A 128 -5.83 -19.14 20.14
C TYR A 128 -5.65 -17.82 19.36
N LEU A 129 -6.64 -16.92 19.41
CA LEU A 129 -6.61 -15.64 18.70
C LEU A 129 -5.42 -14.77 19.14
N VAL A 130 -5.13 -14.75 20.45
CA VAL A 130 -4.00 -14.00 21.01
C VAL A 130 -2.67 -14.62 20.61
N THR A 131 -2.54 -15.94 20.78
CA THR A 131 -1.26 -16.66 20.57
C THR A 131 -0.83 -16.65 19.10
N ASN A 132 -1.79 -16.64 18.16
CA ASN A 132 -1.53 -16.69 16.73
C ASN A 132 -1.57 -15.30 16.06
N ASN A 133 -1.53 -14.21 16.83
CA ASN A 133 -1.57 -12.84 16.31
C ASN A 133 -2.74 -12.58 15.35
N ILE A 134 -3.91 -13.13 15.66
CA ILE A 134 -5.09 -12.94 14.82
C ILE A 134 -5.61 -11.52 14.99
N THR A 135 -6.10 -10.97 13.89
CA THR A 135 -6.62 -9.61 13.79
C THR A 135 -8.10 -9.61 13.42
N LEU A 136 -8.75 -8.52 13.80
CA LEU A 136 -10.05 -8.13 13.27
C LEU A 136 -9.78 -6.99 12.28
N TYR A 137 -9.90 -7.29 10.98
CA TYR A 137 -9.69 -6.35 9.90
C TYR A 137 -11.02 -5.72 9.47
N CYS A 138 -10.99 -4.40 9.27
CA CYS A 138 -12.11 -3.58 8.79
C CYS A 138 -11.69 -2.94 7.46
N PRO A 139 -11.95 -3.59 6.30
CA PRO A 139 -11.57 -3.09 4.98
C PRO A 139 -12.03 -1.65 4.73
N TYR A 140 -13.26 -1.34 5.15
CA TYR A 140 -13.83 -0.01 5.05
C TYR A 140 -14.48 0.36 6.38
N PRO A 141 -14.21 1.57 6.89
CA PRO A 141 -14.79 2.03 8.15
C PRO A 141 -16.31 2.03 8.08
N VAL A 142 -16.97 1.61 9.17
CA VAL A 142 -18.43 1.51 9.23
C VAL A 142 -19.12 2.85 9.02
N GLU A 143 -18.45 3.96 9.34
CA GLU A 143 -18.97 5.31 9.12
C GLU A 143 -19.03 5.74 7.64
N ASP A 144 -18.40 4.99 6.73
CA ASP A 144 -18.52 5.20 5.27
C ASP A 144 -19.85 4.66 4.71
N TYR A 145 -20.62 3.93 5.52
CA TYR A 145 -21.91 3.34 5.16
C TYR A 145 -23.09 4.16 5.70
N PRO A 146 -24.30 4.06 5.09
CA PRO A 146 -25.51 4.72 5.60
C PRO A 146 -25.74 4.41 7.08
N ALA A 147 -26.25 5.37 7.86
CA ALA A 147 -26.39 5.26 9.31
C ALA A 147 -27.26 4.07 9.75
N GLU A 148 -28.22 3.67 8.93
CA GLU A 148 -29.08 2.51 9.11
C GLU A 148 -28.39 1.17 8.80
N ASN A 149 -27.18 1.18 8.23
CA ASN A 149 -26.42 0.03 7.76
C ASN A 149 -24.96 0.06 8.24
N GLN A 150 -24.75 0.29 9.53
CA GLN A 150 -23.41 0.34 10.14
C GLN A 150 -23.07 -0.89 10.98
N LEU A 151 -23.93 -1.92 10.97
CA LEU A 151 -23.63 -3.20 11.62
C LEU A 151 -22.89 -4.11 10.64
N PRO A 152 -21.64 -4.49 10.95
CA PRO A 152 -20.82 -5.26 10.03
C PRO A 152 -21.32 -6.70 9.86
N SER A 153 -21.30 -7.17 8.62
CA SER A 153 -21.21 -8.59 8.31
C SER A 153 -19.88 -9.14 8.82
N CYS A 154 -19.90 -10.31 9.45
CA CYS A 154 -18.67 -10.95 9.92
C CYS A 154 -18.29 -12.11 9.01
N THR A 155 -17.01 -12.18 8.62
CA THR A 155 -16.43 -13.31 7.88
C THR A 155 -15.01 -13.59 8.40
N SER A 156 -14.35 -14.59 7.82
CA SER A 156 -12.96 -14.92 8.08
C SER A 156 -12.13 -14.81 6.81
N ASP A 157 -10.81 -14.86 6.94
CA ASP A 157 -9.94 -15.13 5.81
C ASP A 157 -10.27 -16.51 5.20
N PRO A 158 -10.56 -16.62 3.90
CA PRO A 158 -10.75 -17.90 3.23
C PRO A 158 -9.47 -18.74 3.14
N LEU A 159 -8.27 -18.14 3.21
CA LEU A 159 -6.91 -18.69 3.05
C LEU A 159 -6.62 -19.40 1.72
N ASP A 160 -7.65 -19.90 1.02
CA ASP A 160 -7.56 -20.69 -0.19
C ASP A 160 -7.83 -19.90 -1.46
N ASN A 161 -8.35 -18.67 -1.34
CA ASN A 161 -8.63 -17.74 -2.42
C ASN A 161 -8.63 -16.30 -1.89
N ASP A 162 -8.74 -15.31 -2.77
CA ASP A 162 -8.74 -13.88 -2.44
C ASP A 162 -10.02 -13.15 -2.89
N VAL A 163 -11.03 -13.90 -3.33
CA VAL A 163 -12.22 -13.37 -4.03
C VAL A 163 -13.48 -13.43 -3.18
N ILE A 164 -13.70 -14.54 -2.47
CA ILE A 164 -14.98 -14.82 -1.81
C ILE A 164 -14.81 -15.66 -0.55
N ASN A 165 -15.64 -15.36 0.45
CA ASN A 165 -15.85 -16.26 1.57
C ASN A 165 -17.30 -16.20 2.08
N THR A 166 -17.69 -17.18 2.89
CA THR A 166 -18.97 -17.16 3.59
C THR A 166 -18.92 -16.14 4.74
N GLY A 167 -19.94 -15.29 4.82
CA GLY A 167 -20.12 -14.37 5.93
C GLY A 167 -21.53 -14.42 6.51
N TYR A 168 -21.73 -13.62 7.54
CA TYR A 168 -22.95 -13.57 8.31
C TYR A 168 -23.42 -12.13 8.48
N GLN A 169 -24.46 -11.77 7.71
CA GLN A 169 -25.08 -10.45 7.77
C GLN A 169 -26.09 -10.40 8.91
N LEU A 170 -26.00 -9.36 9.75
CA LEU A 170 -26.95 -9.14 10.81
C LEU A 170 -28.24 -8.54 10.27
N GLU A 171 -29.35 -9.09 10.72
CA GLU A 171 -30.69 -8.65 10.36
C GLU A 171 -31.28 -7.76 11.46
N SER A 172 -32.20 -6.86 11.08
CA SER A 172 -32.86 -5.92 12.00
C SER A 172 -33.64 -6.57 13.14
N ASP A 173 -34.02 -7.84 12.99
CA ASP A 173 -34.74 -8.62 13.99
C ASP A 173 -33.82 -9.34 14.99
N GLY A 174 -32.50 -9.13 14.90
CA GLY A 174 -31.52 -9.80 15.75
C GLY A 174 -31.20 -11.24 15.29
N SER A 175 -31.57 -11.61 14.07
CA SER A 175 -31.10 -12.83 13.41
C SER A 175 -29.91 -12.55 12.48
N TYR A 176 -29.48 -13.56 11.72
CA TYR A 176 -28.47 -13.38 10.69
C TYR A 176 -28.78 -14.20 9.44
N SER A 177 -28.37 -13.66 8.29
CA SER A 177 -28.37 -14.34 7.00
C SER A 177 -26.96 -14.82 6.65
N VAL A 178 -26.86 -15.99 6.01
CA VAL A 178 -25.60 -16.47 5.43
C VAL A 178 -25.46 -15.88 4.03
N VAL A 179 -24.36 -15.19 3.78
CA VAL A 179 -24.11 -14.45 2.54
C VAL A 179 -22.73 -14.76 1.99
N ASP A 180 -22.55 -14.51 0.69
CA ASP A 180 -21.26 -14.55 0.03
C ASP A 180 -20.61 -13.17 0.12
N ILE A 181 -19.53 -13.07 0.90
CA ILE A 181 -18.77 -11.84 1.07
C ILE A 181 -17.73 -11.75 -0.03
N THR A 182 -17.88 -10.72 -0.87
CA THR A 182 -17.00 -10.36 -1.99
C THR A 182 -16.66 -8.87 -1.90
N GLU A 183 -15.76 -8.41 -2.77
CA GLU A 183 -15.52 -6.99 -2.98
C GLU A 183 -16.83 -6.21 -3.22
N GLU A 184 -17.65 -6.69 -4.15
CA GLU A 184 -18.95 -6.09 -4.51
C GLU A 184 -19.89 -6.01 -3.30
N TYR A 185 -19.95 -7.06 -2.48
CA TYR A 185 -20.73 -7.05 -1.25
C TYR A 185 -20.28 -5.92 -0.29
N SER A 186 -18.97 -5.75 -0.16
CA SER A 186 -18.38 -4.77 0.75
C SER A 186 -18.57 -3.31 0.30
N GLU A 187 -18.98 -3.07 -0.94
CA GLU A 187 -19.34 -1.72 -1.39
C GLU A 187 -20.61 -1.21 -0.68
N ASP A 188 -21.57 -2.12 -0.45
CA ASP A 188 -22.89 -1.82 0.09
C ASP A 188 -23.03 -2.09 1.59
N TYR A 189 -22.30 -3.08 2.13
CA TYR A 189 -22.39 -3.48 3.53
C TYR A 189 -21.02 -3.45 4.22
N PRO A 190 -20.94 -2.97 5.47
CA PRO A 190 -19.71 -3.05 6.24
C PRO A 190 -19.34 -4.51 6.51
N VAL A 191 -18.04 -4.80 6.50
CA VAL A 191 -17.51 -6.15 6.72
C VAL A 191 -16.41 -6.10 7.77
N TRP A 192 -16.45 -7.06 8.69
CA TRP A 192 -15.35 -7.39 9.58
C TRP A 192 -14.80 -8.77 9.23
N ILE A 193 -13.47 -8.85 9.08
CA ILE A 193 -12.77 -10.05 8.65
C ILE A 193 -11.85 -10.51 9.77
N VAL A 194 -12.05 -11.73 10.27
CA VAL A 194 -11.10 -12.37 11.18
C VAL A 194 -10.00 -13.02 10.35
N MET A 195 -8.77 -12.50 10.44
CA MET A 195 -7.65 -12.94 9.60
C MET A 195 -6.32 -12.93 10.35
N PRO A 196 -5.37 -13.80 9.99
CA PRO A 196 -4.01 -13.68 10.49
C PRO A 196 -3.40 -12.36 10.03
N GLU A 197 -2.44 -11.83 10.77
CA GLU A 197 -1.62 -10.75 10.23
C GLU A 197 -0.78 -11.27 9.05
N GLU A 198 -0.79 -10.54 7.93
CA GLU A 198 0.21 -10.74 6.90
C GLU A 198 1.54 -10.15 7.39
N GLU A 199 2.50 -11.02 7.73
CA GLU A 199 3.84 -10.60 8.09
C GLU A 199 4.50 -9.87 6.91
N ASP A 200 4.60 -8.54 7.01
CA ASP A 200 5.60 -7.76 6.27
C ASP A 200 6.06 -6.58 7.13
N ILE A 201 6.94 -6.89 8.10
CA ILE A 201 7.68 -5.87 8.86
C ILE A 201 8.83 -5.39 7.98
N ILE A 202 8.57 -4.42 7.10
CA ILE A 202 9.61 -3.51 6.65
C ILE A 202 9.67 -2.39 7.69
N THR A 203 10.64 -2.46 8.60
CA THR A 203 10.94 -1.36 9.51
C THR A 203 11.20 -0.10 8.71
N MET A 204 10.36 0.91 8.93
CA MET A 204 10.57 2.25 8.40
C MET A 204 11.93 2.79 8.86
N PRO A 205 12.83 3.21 7.96
CA PRO A 205 13.96 4.03 8.36
C PRO A 205 13.42 5.34 8.95
N VAL A 206 13.86 5.68 10.17
CA VAL A 206 13.55 6.96 10.80
C VAL A 206 14.20 8.06 9.95
N PRO A 207 13.48 9.12 9.56
CA PRO A 207 14.07 10.23 8.82
C PRO A 207 15.25 10.80 9.62
N THR A 208 16.46 10.73 9.07
CA THR A 208 17.61 11.46 9.61
C THR A 208 17.43 12.95 9.34
N ASN A 209 17.74 13.80 10.33
CA ASN A 209 17.76 15.24 10.11
C ASN A 209 18.88 15.58 9.11
N PRO A 210 18.57 16.18 7.95
CA PRO A 210 19.57 16.52 6.96
C PRO A 210 20.47 17.67 7.42
N LEU A 211 21.67 17.73 6.85
CA LEU A 211 22.61 18.84 7.04
C LEU A 211 22.14 20.06 6.22
N PRO A 212 22.41 21.31 6.66
CA PRO A 212 22.11 22.50 5.87
C PRO A 212 22.84 22.50 4.51
N GLY A 213 22.16 22.91 3.44
CA GLY A 213 22.63 22.97 2.06
C GLY A 213 22.36 21.71 1.22
N VAL A 214 21.69 20.71 1.80
CA VAL A 214 21.39 19.42 1.17
C VAL A 214 20.07 19.48 0.37
N HIS A 215 20.07 18.91 -0.84
CA HIS A 215 18.91 18.88 -1.74
C HIS A 215 18.29 17.48 -1.76
N GLN A 216 17.36 17.25 -0.85
CA GLN A 216 16.77 15.92 -0.65
C GLN A 216 15.57 15.71 -1.57
N LEU A 217 15.56 14.62 -2.33
CA LEU A 217 14.41 14.21 -3.15
C LEU A 217 13.56 13.22 -2.36
N ARG A 218 12.24 13.47 -2.30
CA ARG A 218 11.31 12.58 -1.61
C ARG A 218 10.12 12.19 -2.47
N VAL A 219 9.44 11.11 -2.10
CA VAL A 219 8.04 10.87 -2.44
C VAL A 219 7.18 11.63 -1.43
N GLY A 220 6.50 12.67 -1.90
CA GLY A 220 5.73 13.58 -1.04
C GLY A 220 4.37 13.02 -0.70
N HIS A 221 3.33 13.52 -1.37
CA HIS A 221 1.98 13.00 -1.26
C HIS A 221 1.72 11.88 -2.27
N VAL A 222 0.95 10.87 -1.87
CA VAL A 222 0.51 9.76 -2.72
C VAL A 222 -1.00 9.61 -2.61
N LYS A 223 -1.68 9.30 -3.71
CA LYS A 223 -3.11 9.01 -3.78
C LYS A 223 -3.33 7.89 -4.78
N CYS A 224 -4.19 6.94 -4.44
CA CYS A 224 -4.70 5.96 -5.40
C CYS A 224 -6.23 6.07 -5.50
N THR A 225 -6.76 5.70 -6.66
CA THR A 225 -8.20 5.74 -6.97
C THR A 225 -8.80 4.37 -7.29
N LYS A 226 -7.97 3.33 -7.31
CA LYS A 226 -8.37 1.94 -7.55
C LYS A 226 -7.68 1.06 -6.50
N GLN A 227 -8.43 0.13 -5.93
CA GLN A 227 -7.86 -0.92 -5.11
C GLN A 227 -7.27 -2.01 -6.03
N TYR A 228 -6.03 -2.41 -5.78
CA TYR A 228 -5.35 -3.45 -6.57
C TYR A 228 -5.41 -4.82 -5.89
N ASP A 229 -5.46 -4.91 -4.56
CA ASP A 229 -5.57 -6.19 -3.86
C ASP A 229 -7.03 -6.61 -3.63
N GLY A 230 -7.26 -7.93 -3.61
CA GLY A 230 -8.53 -8.51 -3.22
C GLY A 230 -8.95 -8.12 -1.79
N LEU A 231 -10.24 -8.24 -1.49
CA LEU A 231 -10.83 -7.87 -0.20
C LEU A 231 -10.08 -8.46 1.01
N PHE A 232 -9.58 -9.68 0.86
CA PHE A 232 -8.90 -10.43 1.92
C PHE A 232 -7.38 -10.16 2.00
N GLY A 233 -6.80 -9.39 1.06
CA GLY A 233 -5.35 -9.10 1.00
C GLY A 233 -4.95 -7.75 1.63
N GLY A 234 -5.89 -7.01 2.21
CA GLY A 234 -5.62 -5.70 2.80
C GLY A 234 -5.65 -4.53 1.80
N GLY A 235 -5.00 -3.43 2.16
CA GLY A 235 -4.76 -2.26 1.30
C GLY A 235 -3.56 -2.41 0.36
N SER A 236 -3.47 -1.53 -0.64
CA SER A 236 -2.46 -1.65 -1.71
C SER A 236 -1.06 -1.14 -1.39
N GLU A 237 -0.07 -1.91 -1.82
CA GLU A 237 1.36 -1.59 -1.77
C GLU A 237 1.86 -1.06 -3.13
N PHE A 238 2.59 0.04 -3.09
CA PHE A 238 3.24 0.65 -4.24
C PHE A 238 4.73 0.82 -3.95
N LYS A 239 5.58 0.43 -4.89
CA LYS A 239 7.04 0.58 -4.77
C LYS A 239 7.54 1.73 -5.62
N PHE A 240 8.12 2.70 -4.95
CA PHE A 240 8.78 3.86 -5.54
C PHE A 240 10.27 3.59 -5.62
N CYS A 241 10.87 3.70 -6.80
CA CYS A 241 12.31 3.51 -6.96
C CYS A 241 12.98 4.72 -7.60
N LEU A 242 14.25 4.90 -7.25
CA LEU A 242 15.15 5.85 -7.88
C LEU A 242 16.41 5.11 -8.28
N LEU A 243 16.74 5.18 -9.56
CA LEU A 243 18.01 4.71 -10.12
C LEU A 243 18.80 5.95 -10.53
N GLY A 244 20.02 6.06 -10.01
CA GLY A 244 20.85 7.23 -10.22
C GLY A 244 22.32 6.91 -10.18
N GLY A 245 23.12 7.92 -10.47
CA GLY A 245 24.55 7.87 -10.25
C GLY A 245 25.08 9.26 -10.01
N THR A 246 26.28 9.29 -9.46
CA THR A 246 27.06 10.47 -9.18
C THR A 246 28.35 10.37 -9.99
N ILE A 247 28.53 11.30 -10.93
CA ILE A 247 29.77 11.44 -11.71
C ILE A 247 30.43 12.76 -11.36
N THR A 248 31.65 12.67 -10.81
CA THR A 248 32.54 13.81 -10.58
C THR A 248 33.80 13.67 -11.43
N LEU A 249 34.69 14.66 -11.40
CA LEU A 249 36.00 14.57 -12.07
C LEU A 249 36.87 13.40 -11.56
N THR A 250 36.60 12.88 -10.36
CA THR A 250 37.44 11.87 -9.70
C THR A 250 36.70 10.58 -9.33
N THR A 251 35.37 10.57 -9.38
CA THR A 251 34.54 9.45 -8.94
C THR A 251 33.37 9.21 -9.90
N ALA A 252 33.00 7.95 -10.06
CA ALA A 252 31.78 7.54 -10.74
C ALA A 252 31.14 6.44 -9.88
N SER A 253 29.96 6.71 -9.32
CA SER A 253 29.23 5.77 -8.46
C SER A 253 27.77 5.69 -8.89
N SER A 254 27.17 4.52 -8.73
CA SER A 254 25.74 4.30 -8.95
C SER A 254 25.03 4.05 -7.64
N PHE A 255 23.74 4.35 -7.59
CA PHE A 255 22.89 4.05 -6.43
C PHE A 255 21.48 3.63 -6.86
N MET A 256 20.79 3.02 -5.91
CA MET A 256 19.41 2.58 -6.03
C MET A 256 18.69 2.83 -4.71
N ALA A 257 17.55 3.49 -4.77
CA ALA A 257 16.61 3.60 -3.66
C ALA A 257 15.29 2.89 -4.03
N LEU A 258 14.68 2.25 -3.05
CA LEU A 258 13.38 1.59 -3.16
C LEU A 258 12.59 1.85 -1.88
N GLN A 259 11.39 2.40 -2.00
CA GLN A 259 10.50 2.72 -0.89
C GLN A 259 9.12 2.12 -1.14
N SER A 260 8.57 1.43 -0.15
CA SER A 260 7.21 0.87 -0.19
C SER A 260 6.22 1.83 0.46
N CYS A 261 5.24 2.29 -0.31
CA CYS A 261 4.12 3.08 0.16
C CYS A 261 2.88 2.20 0.24
N ASN A 262 2.25 2.17 1.41
CA ASN A 262 1.07 1.35 1.65
C ASN A 262 -0.12 2.28 1.88
N LEU A 263 -1.17 2.08 1.10
CA LEU A 263 -2.42 2.81 1.24
C LEU A 263 -3.51 1.88 1.75
N THR A 264 -4.18 2.26 2.83
CA THR A 264 -5.31 1.48 3.34
C THR A 264 -6.46 1.51 2.33
N ARG A 265 -7.31 0.50 2.36
CA ARG A 265 -8.50 0.44 1.50
C ARG A 265 -9.43 1.65 1.74
N SER A 266 -9.57 2.10 2.98
CA SER A 266 -10.29 3.35 3.32
C SER A 266 -9.70 4.57 2.63
N GLN A 267 -8.36 4.73 2.67
CA GLN A 267 -7.69 5.86 2.02
C GLN A 267 -7.94 5.86 0.50
N ILE A 268 -7.91 4.68 -0.12
CA ILE A 268 -8.17 4.49 -1.54
C ILE A 268 -9.64 4.80 -1.88
N ARG A 269 -10.61 4.28 -1.12
CA ARG A 269 -12.05 4.53 -1.29
C ARG A 269 -12.37 6.01 -1.20
N ARG A 270 -11.84 6.69 -0.18
CA ARG A 270 -12.03 8.12 0.06
C ARG A 270 -11.19 9.00 -0.88
N LYS A 271 -10.29 8.40 -1.70
CA LYS A 271 -9.41 9.08 -2.67
C LYS A 271 -8.59 10.20 -2.05
N VAL A 272 -8.11 9.97 -0.82
CA VAL A 272 -7.38 10.98 -0.05
C VAL A 272 -5.92 11.02 -0.47
N TRP A 273 -5.32 12.21 -0.36
CA TRP A 273 -3.88 12.36 -0.44
C TRP A 273 -3.25 12.01 0.89
N VAL A 274 -2.37 11.01 0.89
CA VAL A 274 -1.59 10.59 2.06
C VAL A 274 -0.22 11.23 1.99
N ASN A 275 0.19 11.87 3.07
CA ASN A 275 1.51 12.49 3.18
C ASN A 275 2.56 11.42 3.54
N PHE A 276 3.35 11.00 2.56
CA PHE A 276 4.29 9.89 2.70
C PHE A 276 5.69 10.39 3.11
N GLN A 277 6.23 11.40 2.41
CA GLN A 277 7.51 12.09 2.72
C GLN A 277 8.75 11.21 2.88
N TYR A 278 8.87 10.15 2.07
CA TYR A 278 10.03 9.27 2.10
C TYR A 278 11.15 9.71 1.17
N GLU A 279 12.37 9.62 1.67
CA GLU A 279 13.59 9.92 0.91
C GLU A 279 13.84 8.89 -0.21
N LEU A 280 14.14 9.42 -1.39
CA LEU A 280 14.66 8.67 -2.54
C LEU A 280 16.12 9.02 -2.85
N ASP A 281 16.53 10.27 -2.59
CA ASP A 281 17.91 10.78 -2.76
C ASP A 281 18.21 11.66 -1.54
N ASP A 282 19.29 11.40 -0.83
CA ASP A 282 19.67 12.11 0.40
C ASP A 282 20.28 13.48 0.08
N ASP A 283 21.05 13.59 -1.01
CA ASP A 283 21.55 14.85 -1.54
C ASP A 283 21.76 14.79 -3.06
N TRP A 284 20.79 15.28 -3.84
CA TRP A 284 21.00 15.52 -5.27
C TRP A 284 21.87 16.78 -5.46
N TYR A 285 23.17 16.63 -5.24
CA TYR A 285 24.12 17.72 -5.24
C TYR A 285 24.35 18.32 -6.64
N VAL A 286 24.50 19.64 -6.70
CA VAL A 286 25.00 20.37 -7.87
C VAL A 286 25.99 21.43 -7.36
N SER A 287 27.16 21.52 -7.98
CA SER A 287 28.15 22.53 -7.57
C SER A 287 27.64 23.95 -7.83
N SER A 288 28.04 24.90 -6.99
CA SER A 288 27.61 26.29 -7.05
C SER A 288 27.95 27.02 -8.36
N ASP A 289 28.94 26.53 -9.10
CA ASP A 289 29.34 27.00 -10.43
C ASP A 289 28.70 26.21 -11.59
N GLY A 290 27.83 25.23 -11.28
CA GLY A 290 27.15 24.35 -12.25
C GLY A 290 28.08 23.39 -13.01
N SER A 291 29.36 23.28 -12.60
CA SER A 291 30.35 22.43 -13.25
C SER A 291 30.20 20.95 -12.92
N THR A 292 29.59 20.63 -11.78
CA THR A 292 29.28 19.29 -11.31
C THR A 292 27.77 19.17 -11.20
N ASP A 293 27.16 18.56 -12.20
CA ASP A 293 25.82 18.00 -12.08
C ASP A 293 26.00 16.50 -11.97
N GLU A 294 25.56 15.92 -10.86
CA GLU A 294 25.80 14.51 -10.58
C GLU A 294 25.17 13.56 -11.61
N GLY A 295 24.33 14.07 -12.51
CA GLY A 295 23.88 13.35 -13.70
C GLY A 295 22.40 12.98 -13.64
N GLY A 296 21.96 12.23 -14.64
CA GLY A 296 20.55 11.90 -14.77
C GLY A 296 20.02 10.97 -13.68
N ARG A 297 18.75 11.15 -13.32
CA ARG A 297 17.99 10.27 -12.41
C ARG A 297 16.86 9.62 -13.20
N GLN A 298 16.67 8.32 -13.02
CA GLN A 298 15.48 7.61 -13.49
C GLN A 298 14.59 7.28 -12.30
N PHE A 299 13.41 7.87 -12.29
CA PHE A 299 12.38 7.60 -11.31
C PHE A 299 11.46 6.49 -11.80
N GLY A 300 11.08 5.57 -10.91
CA GLY A 300 10.13 4.51 -11.17
C GLY A 300 9.01 4.43 -10.14
N LEU A 301 7.78 4.17 -10.61
CA LEU A 301 6.68 3.66 -9.79
C LEU A 301 6.28 2.29 -10.30
N ILE A 302 6.13 1.35 -9.37
CA ILE A 302 5.79 -0.03 -9.64
C ILE A 302 4.63 -0.45 -8.73
N GLU A 303 3.58 -0.99 -9.32
CA GLU A 303 2.52 -1.70 -8.61
C GLU A 303 3.00 -3.15 -8.34
N PHE A 304 2.78 -3.63 -7.11
CA PHE A 304 3.31 -4.90 -6.61
C PHE A 304 2.19 -5.86 -6.27
N ASP A 305 2.00 -6.89 -7.09
CA ASP A 305 1.17 -8.05 -6.77
C ASP A 305 2.06 -9.31 -6.66
N LYS A 306 1.77 -10.19 -5.69
CA LYS A 306 2.53 -11.38 -5.28
C LYS A 306 2.61 -12.48 -6.37
N ASN A 307 1.90 -12.34 -7.50
CA ASN A 307 1.93 -13.30 -8.61
C ASN A 307 2.95 -12.91 -9.71
N LYS A 308 3.68 -13.91 -10.23
CA LYS A 308 5.07 -13.71 -10.66
C LYS A 308 5.25 -13.46 -12.15
N THR A 309 5.53 -12.21 -12.54
CA THR A 309 6.36 -11.89 -13.72
C THR A 309 7.60 -11.11 -13.29
N THR A 310 8.79 -11.61 -13.62
CA THR A 310 10.04 -10.91 -13.32
C THR A 310 10.36 -9.88 -14.41
N PHE A 311 10.39 -8.60 -14.03
CA PHE A 311 10.86 -7.48 -14.84
C PHE A 311 12.28 -7.09 -14.41
N THR A 312 13.11 -6.64 -15.35
CA THR A 312 14.42 -6.04 -15.04
C THR A 312 14.45 -4.63 -15.57
N ILE A 313 14.43 -3.65 -14.66
CA ILE A 313 14.65 -2.24 -14.98
C ILE A 313 16.16 -2.02 -15.04
N SER A 314 16.61 -1.26 -16.04
CA SER A 314 18.03 -1.01 -16.28
C SER A 314 18.28 0.47 -16.53
N PHE A 315 19.23 1.06 -15.79
CA PHE A 315 19.64 2.45 -15.97
C PHE A 315 21.16 2.56 -16.06
N GLU A 316 21.65 3.44 -16.93
CA GLU A 316 23.09 3.73 -17.05
C GLU A 316 23.29 5.26 -17.04
N PRO A 317 23.64 5.85 -15.88
CA PRO A 317 23.96 7.26 -15.78
C PRO A 317 25.16 7.62 -16.67
N LYS A 318 25.00 8.64 -17.52
CA LYS A 318 26.05 9.16 -18.40
C LYS A 318 26.12 10.68 -18.34
N VAL A 319 27.33 11.22 -18.30
CA VAL A 319 27.62 12.66 -18.38
C VAL A 319 28.66 12.91 -19.47
N LYS A 320 28.54 14.05 -20.17
CA LYS A 320 29.54 14.50 -21.15
C LYS A 320 30.54 15.44 -20.50
N ILE A 321 31.79 15.03 -20.43
CA ILE A 321 32.92 15.88 -20.00
C ILE A 321 33.83 16.05 -21.22
N ASP A 322 34.04 17.30 -21.67
CA ASP A 322 34.90 17.62 -22.81
C ASP A 322 34.67 16.77 -24.08
N LYS A 323 33.39 16.48 -24.37
CA LYS A 323 32.91 15.66 -25.50
C LYS A 323 33.20 14.15 -25.37
N ILE A 324 33.67 13.69 -24.22
CA ILE A 324 33.79 12.26 -23.88
C ILE A 324 32.59 11.88 -23.01
N ASP A 325 31.92 10.78 -23.36
CA ASP A 325 30.87 10.20 -22.51
C ASP A 325 31.53 9.42 -21.38
N VAL A 326 31.29 9.84 -20.13
CA VAL A 326 31.69 9.14 -18.91
C VAL A 326 30.45 8.47 -18.33
N SER A 327 30.57 7.21 -17.92
CA SER A 327 29.47 6.37 -17.41
C SER A 327 29.84 5.78 -16.04
N THR A 328 28.86 5.66 -15.15
CA THR A 328 29.01 4.91 -13.87
C THR A 328 28.87 3.39 -14.04
N GLY A 329 28.54 2.93 -15.25
CA GLY A 329 28.15 1.54 -15.50
C GLY A 329 26.64 1.30 -15.33
N LYS A 330 26.18 0.16 -15.83
CA LYS A 330 24.77 -0.23 -15.84
C LYS A 330 24.32 -0.71 -14.46
N ILE A 331 23.17 -0.23 -14.02
CA ILE A 331 22.47 -0.63 -12.80
C ILE A 331 21.22 -1.39 -13.21
N GLU A 332 20.91 -2.48 -12.51
CA GLU A 332 19.72 -3.29 -12.77
C GLU A 332 18.92 -3.49 -11.49
N LEU A 333 17.61 -3.24 -11.56
CA LEU A 333 16.64 -3.56 -10.53
C LEU A 333 15.74 -4.67 -11.05
N LYS A 334 15.76 -5.83 -10.39
CA LYS A 334 14.87 -6.95 -10.68
C LYS A 334 13.64 -6.86 -9.80
N ILE A 335 12.46 -6.99 -10.41
CA ILE A 335 11.17 -6.87 -9.73
C ILE A 335 10.28 -8.02 -10.15
N GLU A 336 9.47 -8.52 -9.24
CA GLU A 336 8.41 -9.49 -9.53
C GLU A 336 7.06 -8.78 -9.31
N SER A 337 6.16 -8.79 -10.31
CA SER A 337 4.79 -8.26 -10.20
C SER A 337 3.83 -8.95 -11.18
N ALA A 338 2.54 -9.04 -10.85
CA ALA A 338 1.51 -9.72 -11.65
C ALA A 338 0.81 -8.77 -12.64
N GLU A 339 0.46 -7.56 -12.19
CA GLU A 339 -0.21 -6.52 -12.97
C GLU A 339 0.68 -5.30 -13.27
N GLY A 340 1.96 -5.37 -12.89
CA GLY A 340 2.87 -4.23 -12.81
C GLY A 340 2.96 -3.40 -14.08
N TRP A 341 2.25 -2.27 -14.10
CA TRP A 341 2.63 -1.16 -14.96
C TRP A 341 3.81 -0.46 -14.29
N ILE A 342 4.83 -0.15 -15.10
CA ILE A 342 6.02 0.56 -14.65
C ILE A 342 5.95 1.94 -15.29
N LYS A 343 5.92 3.00 -14.49
CA LYS A 343 6.19 4.34 -15.02
C LYS A 343 7.65 4.66 -14.80
N LEU A 344 8.38 4.97 -15.87
CA LEU A 344 9.74 5.47 -15.79
C LEU A 344 9.79 6.91 -16.31
N ASP A 345 10.17 7.84 -15.44
CA ASP A 345 10.48 9.21 -15.82
C ASP A 345 11.99 9.40 -15.75
N ASN A 346 12.60 9.88 -16.83
CA ASN A 346 14.03 10.16 -16.88
C ASN A 346 14.28 11.66 -16.88
N PHE A 347 15.10 12.13 -15.94
CA PHE A 347 15.50 13.52 -15.84
C PHE A 347 16.99 13.63 -16.11
N LEU A 348 17.35 14.44 -17.10
CA LEU A 348 18.74 14.58 -17.55
C LEU A 348 19.60 15.41 -16.59
N SER A 349 18.99 16.27 -15.77
CA SER A 349 19.64 17.12 -14.77
C SER A 349 18.67 17.56 -13.67
N ARG A 350 19.21 18.00 -12.53
CA ARG A 350 18.41 18.58 -11.42
C ARG A 350 17.64 19.82 -11.86
N ASP A 351 18.29 20.74 -12.57
CA ASP A 351 17.65 21.96 -13.11
C ASP A 351 16.45 21.63 -14.00
N THR A 352 16.59 20.59 -14.83
CA THR A 352 15.51 20.13 -15.70
C THR A 352 14.36 19.58 -14.86
N PHE A 353 14.69 18.75 -13.86
CA PHE A 353 13.71 18.23 -12.91
C PHE A 353 12.96 19.36 -12.18
N GLU A 354 13.65 20.30 -11.54
CA GLU A 354 13.04 21.40 -10.79
C GLU A 354 12.07 22.24 -11.63
N ARG A 355 12.47 22.57 -12.87
CA ARG A 355 11.63 23.35 -13.78
C ARG A 355 10.34 22.62 -14.12
N PHE A 356 10.39 21.31 -14.34
CA PHE A 356 9.19 20.53 -14.65
C PHE A 356 8.38 20.17 -13.41
N ASN A 357 9.02 20.04 -12.26
CA ASN A 357 8.39 19.60 -11.03
C ASN A 357 7.61 20.70 -10.30
N LYS A 358 7.73 21.96 -10.72
CA LYS A 358 6.95 23.10 -10.19
C LYS A 358 5.89 23.63 -11.17
N VAL A 359 5.66 22.93 -12.29
CA VAL A 359 4.76 23.36 -13.36
C VAL A 359 3.67 22.32 -13.58
N ASP A 360 2.43 22.79 -13.72
CA ASP A 360 1.32 21.93 -14.11
C ASP A 360 1.49 21.48 -15.58
N MET A 361 1.60 20.17 -15.77
CA MET A 361 1.69 19.54 -17.10
C MET A 361 0.38 18.83 -17.50
N GLY A 362 -0.76 19.25 -16.96
CA GLY A 362 -2.10 18.76 -17.29
C GLY A 362 -2.71 17.82 -16.24
N ASN A 363 -1.99 17.55 -15.14
CA ASN A 363 -2.47 16.71 -14.03
C ASN A 363 -2.73 17.52 -12.74
N GLY A 364 -2.40 18.81 -12.73
CA GLY A 364 -2.48 19.67 -11.57
C GLY A 364 -1.19 19.72 -10.74
N ILE A 365 -1.30 20.43 -9.63
CA ILE A 365 -0.25 20.67 -8.64
C ILE A 365 -0.81 20.29 -7.27
N GLN A 366 0.00 19.64 -6.44
CA GLN A 366 -0.28 19.34 -5.05
C GLN A 366 0.91 19.83 -4.20
N ASP A 367 0.63 20.66 -3.20
CA ASP A 367 1.64 21.24 -2.31
C ASP A 367 2.81 21.94 -3.07
N ALA A 368 2.47 22.73 -4.09
CA ALA A 368 3.42 23.40 -5.00
C ALA A 368 4.27 22.49 -5.91
N PHE A 369 4.05 21.16 -5.88
CA PHE A 369 4.73 20.21 -6.76
C PHE A 369 3.78 19.62 -7.82
N ARG A 370 4.34 19.32 -8.99
CA ARG A 370 3.64 18.67 -10.10
C ARG A 370 3.07 17.33 -9.65
N ILE A 371 1.86 17.04 -10.11
CA ILE A 371 1.26 15.72 -9.95
C ILE A 371 1.74 14.79 -11.07
N TYR A 372 2.44 13.73 -10.67
CA TYR A 372 2.77 12.59 -11.51
C TYR A 372 1.65 11.56 -11.43
N THR A 373 1.40 10.88 -12.53
CA THR A 373 0.35 9.86 -12.62
C THR A 373 0.81 8.65 -13.40
N ALA A 374 0.38 7.48 -12.96
CA ALA A 374 0.41 6.25 -13.73
C ALA A 374 -0.62 5.27 -13.17
N GLY A 375 -1.28 4.54 -14.08
CA GLY A 375 -2.49 3.79 -13.74
C GLY A 375 -3.49 4.66 -12.98
N CYS A 376 -3.92 4.18 -11.82
CA CYS A 376 -4.84 4.87 -10.90
C CYS A 376 -4.14 5.59 -9.76
N VAL A 377 -2.79 5.67 -9.78
CA VAL A 377 -1.96 6.27 -8.73
C VAL A 377 -1.47 7.65 -9.16
N SER A 378 -1.46 8.57 -8.22
CA SER A 378 -0.94 9.93 -8.34
C SER A 378 0.02 10.23 -7.20
N TRP A 379 1.12 10.93 -7.48
CA TRP A 379 2.09 11.32 -6.45
C TRP A 379 2.79 12.64 -6.78
N THR A 380 3.51 13.17 -5.79
CA THR A 380 4.41 14.33 -5.94
C THR A 380 5.85 13.95 -5.59
N LEU A 381 6.82 14.64 -6.18
CA LEU A 381 8.25 14.41 -5.91
C LEU A 381 8.93 15.67 -5.36
N PRO A 382 8.64 16.11 -4.12
CA PRO A 382 9.27 17.29 -3.56
C PRO A 382 10.80 17.17 -3.52
N LEU A 383 11.47 18.21 -4.01
CA LEU A 383 12.89 18.45 -3.79
C LEU A 383 13.02 19.57 -2.77
N ILE A 384 13.54 19.23 -1.60
CA ILE A 384 13.60 20.12 -0.43
C ILE A 384 15.07 20.52 -0.20
N GLU A 385 15.30 21.82 -0.11
CA GLU A 385 16.58 22.39 0.29
C GLU A 385 16.51 22.73 1.79
N TYR A 386 17.49 22.23 2.57
CA TYR A 386 17.56 22.40 4.02
C TYR A 386 18.51 23.48 4.49
#